data_AF-A0A8T5Q6X7-F1
#
_entry.id   AF-A0A8T5Q6X7-F1
#
_cell.length_a   1.000
_cell.length_b   1.000
_cell.length_c   1.000
_cell.angle_alpha   90.00
_cell.angle_beta   90.00
_cell.angle_gamma   90.00
#
_symmetry.space_group_name_H-M   'P 1'
#
loop_
_entity.id
_entity.type
_entity.pdbx_description
1 polymer ?
#
loop_
_entity_poly.entity_id
_entity_poly.type
_entity_poly.pdbx_seq_one_letter_code
_entity_poly.pdbx_strand_id
1 'polypeptide(L)'
;MSSIPLIIGVAVFVIAISIIFSLVKSVMKIIFLVLSITTILSVIFGAFVILDLKDFRENFPTGEKKLILEDEGNIIAGLLMKGEEEPIFLSQEQISAYSGYLKEKDFDAILGGSYKLMVLNMDIFENPPKDTIEIDDEDLTSDFLISVLNSEEPKSLMEEEIGKGIELDETELKGAIFGLMFNEVMQSPIYFFKQYKNGNILIYPETAIFKAIKYIPLGFVKSAMQKVMSKVEEKIDI
;
A
#
# COMPACT_ATOMS: atom_id res chain seq x y z
N MET A 1 10.00 61.51 -48.41
CA MET A 1 10.36 60.85 -47.14
C MET A 1 11.65 60.10 -47.36
N SER A 2 12.67 60.28 -46.52
CA SER A 2 13.95 59.58 -46.70
C SER A 2 13.78 58.08 -46.40
N SER A 3 14.44 57.22 -47.18
CA SER A 3 14.45 55.76 -46.98
C SER A 3 15.30 55.31 -45.80
N ILE A 4 16.12 56.20 -45.25
CA ILE A 4 17.12 55.91 -44.20
C ILE A 4 16.49 55.39 -42.89
N PRO A 5 15.43 56.03 -42.31
CA PRO A 5 14.81 55.53 -41.09
C PRO A 5 14.19 54.14 -41.25
N LEU A 6 13.66 53.85 -42.44
CA LEU A 6 13.11 52.54 -42.75
C LEU A 6 14.21 51.47 -42.79
N ILE A 7 15.35 51.76 -43.43
CA ILE A 7 16.50 50.85 -43.46
C ILE A 7 17.03 50.58 -42.05
N ILE A 8 17.18 51.62 -41.23
CA ILE A 8 17.62 51.47 -39.82
C ILE A 8 16.61 50.64 -39.03
N GLY A 9 15.31 50.91 -39.18
CA GLY A 9 14.25 50.15 -38.52
C GLY A 9 14.28 48.67 -38.88
N VAL A 10 14.45 48.34 -40.16
CA VAL A 10 14.59 46.95 -40.63
C VAL A 10 15.85 46.30 -40.04
N ALA A 11 16.99 47.00 -40.02
CA ALA A 11 18.22 46.47 -39.46
C ALA A 11 18.08 46.15 -37.96
N VAL A 12 17.51 47.06 -37.17
CA VAL A 12 17.26 46.85 -35.73
C VAL A 12 16.30 45.68 -35.51
N PHE A 13 15.24 45.57 -36.31
CA PHE A 13 14.27 44.48 -36.22
C PHE A 13 14.92 43.12 -36.51
N VAL A 14 15.77 43.01 -37.55
CA VAL A 14 16.50 41.78 -37.87
C VAL A 14 17.45 41.39 -36.74
N ILE A 15 18.15 42.36 -36.14
CA ILE A 15 19.03 42.11 -34.99
C ILE A 15 18.22 41.61 -33.79
N ALA A 16 17.08 42.24 -33.49
CA ALA A 16 16.21 41.84 -32.39
C ALA A 16 15.68 40.41 -32.58
N ILE A 17 15.20 40.05 -33.78
CA ILE A 17 14.78 38.69 -34.11
C ILE A 17 15.94 37.70 -33.94
N SER A 18 17.14 38.05 -34.40
CA SER A 18 18.32 37.19 -34.28
C SER A 18 18.67 36.89 -32.81
N ILE A 19 18.60 37.90 -31.95
CA ILE A 19 18.82 37.75 -30.50
C ILE A 19 17.74 36.86 -29.89
N ILE A 20 16.46 37.13 -30.16
CA ILE A 20 15.34 36.32 -29.65
C ILE A 20 15.48 34.86 -30.08
N PHE A 21 15.79 34.62 -31.36
CA PHE A 21 15.99 33.27 -31.88
C PHE A 21 17.15 32.54 -31.19
N SER A 22 18.27 33.23 -30.94
CA SER A 22 19.41 32.67 -30.22
C SER A 22 19.07 32.30 -28.76
N LEU A 23 18.29 33.16 -28.09
CA LEU A 23 17.80 32.90 -26.73
C LEU A 23 16.86 31.70 -26.70
N VAL A 24 15.87 31.66 -27.59
CA VAL A 24 14.94 30.52 -27.71
C VAL A 24 15.68 29.22 -27.99
N LYS A 25 16.64 29.23 -28.93
CA LYS A 25 17.47 28.06 -29.24
C LYS A 25 18.25 27.57 -28.02
N SER A 26 18.77 28.48 -27.21
CA SER A 26 19.52 28.14 -26.00
C SER A 26 18.61 27.52 -24.93
N VAL A 27 17.43 28.11 -24.71
CA VAL A 27 16.41 27.56 -23.78
C VAL A 27 15.94 26.17 -24.23
N MET A 28 15.68 25.98 -25.52
CA MET A 28 15.26 24.68 -26.06
C MET A 28 16.30 23.58 -25.85
N LYS A 29 17.60 23.90 -25.96
CA LYS A 29 18.67 22.93 -25.65
C LYS A 29 18.66 22.51 -24.18
N ILE A 30 18.44 23.46 -23.27
CA ILE A 30 18.37 23.17 -21.83
C ILE A 30 17.16 22.28 -21.53
N ILE A 31 15.98 22.62 -22.05
CA ILE A 31 14.77 21.81 -21.91
C ILE A 31 15.01 20.40 -22.45
N PHE A 32 15.60 20.27 -23.65
CA PHE A 32 15.90 18.97 -24.24
C PHE A 32 16.87 18.15 -23.37
N LEU A 33 17.90 18.79 -22.80
CA LEU A 33 18.83 18.12 -21.89
C LEU A 33 18.11 17.62 -20.62
N VAL A 34 17.31 18.47 -19.98
CA VAL A 34 16.54 18.11 -18.77
C VAL A 34 15.55 16.98 -19.07
N LEU A 35 14.85 17.04 -20.20
CA LEU A 35 13.95 15.97 -20.64
C LEU A 35 14.71 14.67 -20.88
N SER A 36 15.86 14.73 -21.57
CA SER A 36 16.68 13.54 -21.83
C SER A 36 17.16 12.89 -20.54
N ILE A 37 17.65 13.69 -19.57
CA ILE A 37 18.06 13.19 -18.26
C ILE A 37 16.87 12.58 -17.52
N THR A 38 15.73 13.28 -17.47
CA THR A 38 14.51 12.79 -16.83
C THR A 38 14.03 11.48 -17.45
N THR A 39 14.06 11.35 -18.78
CA THR A 39 13.72 10.12 -19.49
C THR A 39 14.66 8.98 -19.11
N ILE A 40 15.99 9.20 -19.09
CA ILE A 40 16.96 8.18 -18.69
C ILE A 40 16.70 7.71 -17.26
N LEU A 41 16.50 8.65 -16.32
CA LEU A 41 16.17 8.33 -14.93
C LEU A 41 14.85 7.55 -14.81
N SER A 42 13.85 7.91 -15.61
CA SER A 42 12.54 7.25 -15.61
C SER A 42 12.63 5.81 -16.11
N VAL A 43 13.48 5.54 -17.11
CA VAL A 43 13.75 4.18 -17.59
C VAL A 43 14.44 3.34 -16.51
N ILE A 44 15.44 3.89 -15.84
CA ILE A 44 16.16 3.20 -14.75
C ILE A 44 15.19 2.87 -13.60
N PHE A 45 14.40 3.85 -13.16
CA PHE A 45 13.42 3.63 -12.09
C PHE A 45 12.33 2.63 -12.51
N GLY A 46 11.84 2.73 -13.74
CA GLY A 46 10.89 1.77 -14.31
C GLY A 46 11.43 0.34 -14.32
N ALA A 47 12.71 0.15 -14.65
CA ALA A 47 13.36 -1.15 -14.58
C ALA A 47 13.39 -1.70 -13.16
N PHE A 48 13.73 -0.89 -12.15
CA PHE A 48 13.69 -1.31 -10.75
C PHE A 48 12.29 -1.72 -10.29
N VAL A 49 11.25 -0.96 -10.67
CA VAL A 49 9.85 -1.31 -10.37
C VAL A 49 9.47 -2.64 -11.00
N ILE A 50 9.88 -2.91 -12.24
CA ILE A 50 9.59 -4.18 -12.93
C ILE A 50 10.30 -5.36 -12.25
N LEU A 51 11.57 -5.20 -11.88
CA LEU A 51 12.33 -6.24 -11.17
C LEU A 51 11.72 -6.55 -9.81
N ASP A 52 11.35 -5.52 -9.07
CA ASP A 52 10.72 -5.65 -7.76
C ASP A 52 9.31 -6.24 -7.83
N LEU A 53 8.53 -5.87 -8.87
CA LEU A 53 7.23 -6.51 -9.13
C LEU A 53 7.39 -8.00 -9.44
N LYS A 54 8.44 -8.38 -10.17
CA LYS A 54 8.73 -9.79 -10.45
C LYS A 54 9.06 -10.55 -9.17
N ASP A 55 9.97 -10.01 -8.36
CA ASP A 55 10.33 -10.57 -7.05
C ASP A 55 9.10 -10.72 -6.15
N PHE A 56 8.28 -9.66 -6.06
CA PHE A 56 7.03 -9.69 -5.31
C PHE A 56 6.08 -10.78 -5.81
N ARG A 57 5.87 -10.89 -7.13
CA ARG A 57 4.98 -11.92 -7.69
C ARG A 57 5.47 -13.34 -7.41
N GLU A 58 6.79 -13.56 -7.40
CA GLU A 58 7.40 -14.89 -7.22
C GLU A 58 7.47 -15.28 -5.75
N ASN A 59 7.82 -14.35 -4.86
CA ASN A 59 8.11 -14.63 -3.46
C ASN A 59 6.97 -14.27 -2.49
N PHE A 60 6.08 -13.33 -2.83
CA PHE A 60 4.98 -12.95 -1.94
C PHE A 60 3.98 -14.08 -1.70
N PRO A 61 3.60 -14.94 -2.66
CA PRO A 61 2.68 -16.05 -2.38
C PRO A 61 3.27 -17.06 -1.39
N THR A 62 4.53 -17.47 -1.57
CA THR A 62 5.14 -18.61 -0.88
C THR A 62 6.04 -18.24 0.30
N GLY A 63 6.61 -17.03 0.32
CA GLY A 63 7.46 -16.56 1.41
C GLY A 63 6.70 -16.49 2.73
N GLU A 64 7.40 -16.30 3.84
CA GLU A 64 6.75 -16.00 5.12
C GLU A 64 6.43 -14.50 5.21
N LYS A 65 5.20 -14.14 5.56
CA LYS A 65 4.77 -12.77 5.83
C LYS A 65 4.41 -12.65 7.30
N LYS A 66 4.90 -11.60 7.93
CA LYS A 66 4.52 -11.22 9.28
C LYS A 66 3.50 -10.10 9.21
N LEU A 67 2.33 -10.33 9.78
CA LEU A 67 1.25 -9.37 9.86
C LEU A 67 1.09 -8.94 11.31
N ILE A 68 1.01 -7.64 11.54
CA ILE A 68 0.88 -7.06 12.87
C ILE A 68 -0.19 -5.99 12.82
N LEU A 69 -1.13 -6.04 13.76
CA LEU A 69 -2.10 -5.01 14.02
C LEU A 69 -1.64 -4.18 15.21
N GLU A 70 -1.52 -2.88 15.02
CA GLU A 70 -1.16 -1.93 16.06
C GLU A 70 -2.24 -0.89 16.29
N ASP A 71 -2.34 -0.45 17.54
CA ASP A 71 -3.13 0.69 17.95
C ASP A 71 -2.31 1.57 18.88
N GLU A 72 -2.24 2.85 18.55
CA GLU A 72 -1.44 3.87 19.23
C GLU A 72 0.02 3.41 19.53
N GLY A 73 0.63 2.65 18.63
CA GLY A 73 2.00 2.15 18.76
C GLY A 73 2.17 0.93 19.68
N ASN A 74 1.08 0.27 20.07
CA ASN A 74 1.10 -1.03 20.76
C ASN A 74 0.54 -2.11 19.84
N ILE A 75 1.17 -3.28 19.83
CA ILE A 75 0.67 -4.40 19.03
C ILE A 75 -0.47 -5.08 19.79
N ILE A 76 -1.62 -5.21 19.14
CA ILE A 76 -2.80 -5.87 19.70
C ILE A 76 -2.92 -7.31 19.21
N ALA A 77 -2.57 -7.55 17.96
CA ALA A 77 -2.62 -8.87 17.36
C ALA A 77 -1.50 -9.04 16.33
N GLY A 78 -1.12 -10.27 16.06
CA GLY A 78 -0.25 -10.54 14.93
C GLY A 78 -0.20 -12.01 14.59
N LEU A 79 0.19 -12.30 13.35
CA LEU A 79 0.25 -13.65 12.82
C LEU A 79 1.29 -13.77 11.71
N LEU A 80 1.78 -15.00 11.51
CA LEU A 80 2.66 -15.37 10.43
C LEU A 80 1.86 -16.13 9.37
N MET A 81 2.03 -15.77 8.11
CA MET A 81 1.45 -16.47 6.96
C MET A 81 2.56 -16.98 6.04
N LYS A 82 2.48 -18.25 5.61
CA LYS A 82 3.45 -18.83 4.69
C LYS A 82 2.76 -19.73 3.66
N GLY A 83 2.67 -19.26 2.42
CA GLY A 83 1.96 -20.00 1.38
C GLY A 83 0.48 -20.21 1.72
N GLU A 84 0.06 -21.45 1.56
CA GLU A 84 -1.28 -21.97 1.90
C GLU A 84 -1.29 -22.66 3.28
N GLU A 85 -0.19 -22.56 4.05
CA GLU A 85 -0.13 -23.10 5.43
C GLU A 85 -1.07 -22.31 6.35
N GLU A 86 -1.60 -22.98 7.38
CA GLU A 86 -2.42 -22.33 8.40
C GLU A 86 -1.63 -21.19 9.07
N PRO A 87 -2.29 -20.06 9.40
CA PRO A 87 -1.63 -18.95 10.05
C PRO A 87 -1.14 -19.34 11.44
N ILE A 88 0.07 -18.88 11.79
CA ILE A 88 0.63 -19.07 13.13
C ILE A 88 0.44 -17.76 13.90
N PHE A 89 -0.39 -17.76 14.94
CA PHE A 89 -0.61 -16.59 15.78
C PHE A 89 0.64 -16.26 16.61
N LEU A 90 0.94 -14.97 16.76
CA LEU A 90 2.03 -14.53 17.63
C LEU A 90 1.62 -14.70 19.09
N SER A 91 2.52 -15.25 19.89
CA SER A 91 2.33 -15.34 21.35
C SER A 91 2.36 -13.96 22.01
N GLN A 92 1.80 -13.87 23.23
CA GLN A 92 1.84 -12.64 24.03
C GLN A 92 3.27 -12.15 24.30
N GLU A 93 4.24 -13.06 24.45
CA GLU A 93 5.67 -12.72 24.60
C GLU A 93 6.22 -12.04 23.34
N GLN A 94 5.89 -12.57 22.16
CA GLN A 94 6.30 -11.97 20.88
C GLN A 94 5.63 -10.62 20.65
N ILE A 95 4.33 -10.49 20.94
CA ILE A 95 3.59 -9.22 20.85
C ILE A 95 4.23 -8.16 21.74
N SER A 96 4.56 -8.52 22.98
CA SER A 96 5.19 -7.62 23.95
C SER A 96 6.59 -7.19 23.47
N ALA A 97 7.41 -8.12 22.99
CA ALA A 97 8.74 -7.84 22.47
C ALA A 97 8.68 -6.94 21.22
N TYR A 98 7.83 -7.27 20.26
CA TYR A 98 7.68 -6.51 19.01
C TYR A 98 7.09 -5.12 19.24
N SER A 99 6.25 -4.92 20.27
CA SER A 99 5.74 -3.59 20.63
C SER A 99 6.88 -2.67 21.06
N GLY A 100 7.91 -3.19 21.75
CA GLY A 100 9.13 -2.44 22.07
C GLY A 100 9.87 -2.00 20.80
N TYR A 101 10.14 -2.94 19.89
CA TYR A 101 10.80 -2.64 18.61
C TYR A 101 10.00 -1.67 17.74
N LEU A 102 8.66 -1.76 17.75
CA LEU A 102 7.79 -0.88 16.97
C LEU A 102 7.91 0.58 17.43
N LYS A 103 7.93 0.82 18.74
CA LYS A 103 8.13 2.15 19.34
C LYS A 103 9.50 2.74 18.98
N GLU A 104 10.52 1.90 18.91
CA GLU A 104 11.88 2.27 18.49
C GLU A 104 12.06 2.34 16.96
N LYS A 105 11.04 1.93 16.20
CA LYS A 105 11.06 1.79 14.73
C LYS A 105 12.13 0.81 14.23
N ASP A 106 12.48 -0.19 15.03
CA ASP A 106 13.37 -1.29 14.66
C ASP A 106 12.60 -2.37 13.90
N PHE A 107 12.21 -2.04 12.66
CA PHE A 107 11.47 -2.95 11.80
C PHE A 107 12.27 -4.17 11.38
N ASP A 108 13.61 -4.12 11.40
CA ASP A 108 14.46 -5.26 11.10
C ASP A 108 14.35 -6.33 12.19
N ALA A 109 14.34 -5.92 13.46
CA ALA A 109 14.11 -6.83 14.59
C ALA A 109 12.72 -7.50 14.53
N ILE A 110 11.69 -6.73 14.15
CA ILE A 110 10.34 -7.28 13.97
C ILE A 110 10.29 -8.20 12.77
N LEU A 111 10.87 -7.81 11.62
CA LEU A 111 10.88 -8.59 10.38
C LEU A 111 11.53 -9.95 10.61
N GLY A 112 12.71 -9.97 11.24
CA GLY A 112 13.48 -11.19 11.46
C GLY A 112 13.80 -11.89 10.13
N GLY A 113 13.41 -13.17 10.02
CA GLY A 113 13.60 -13.97 8.81
C GLY A 113 12.46 -13.88 7.79
N SER A 114 11.38 -13.15 8.08
CA SER A 114 10.22 -13.08 7.21
C SER A 114 10.51 -12.29 5.93
N TYR A 115 9.86 -12.62 4.82
CA TYR A 115 10.02 -11.94 3.53
C TYR A 115 9.46 -10.51 3.56
N LYS A 116 8.29 -10.33 4.18
CA LYS A 116 7.65 -9.02 4.39
C LYS A 116 7.07 -8.92 5.78
N LEU A 117 7.16 -7.74 6.34
CA LEU A 117 6.41 -7.29 7.50
C LEU A 117 5.34 -6.31 7.02
N MET A 118 4.09 -6.54 7.39
CA MET A 118 3.01 -5.56 7.23
C MET A 118 2.53 -5.14 8.62
N VAL A 119 2.64 -3.85 8.89
CA VAL A 119 2.12 -3.24 10.11
C VAL A 119 0.86 -2.47 9.72
N LEU A 120 -0.26 -2.86 10.30
CA LEU A 120 -1.57 -2.28 10.05
C LEU A 120 -1.96 -1.47 11.28
N ASN A 121 -2.35 -0.23 11.07
CA ASN A 121 -2.94 0.58 12.12
C ASN A 121 -4.43 0.25 12.24
N MET A 122 -4.96 0.21 13.47
CA MET A 122 -6.38 -0.07 13.75
C MET A 122 -7.36 0.81 12.96
N ASP A 123 -6.97 2.04 12.60
CA ASP A 123 -7.74 2.96 11.74
C ASP A 123 -8.09 2.36 10.37
N ILE A 124 -7.40 1.29 9.94
CA ILE A 124 -7.74 0.53 8.74
C ILE A 124 -9.14 -0.09 8.83
N PHE A 125 -9.73 -0.22 10.00
CA PHE A 125 -11.04 -0.84 10.19
C PHE A 125 -12.18 0.16 10.47
N GLU A 126 -11.92 1.48 10.54
CA GLU A 126 -12.98 2.48 10.74
C GLU A 126 -14.00 2.55 9.59
N ASN A 127 -13.60 2.16 8.38
CA ASN A 127 -14.45 2.21 7.19
C ASN A 127 -14.22 0.97 6.33
N PRO A 128 -14.54 -0.23 6.86
CA PRO A 128 -14.15 -1.49 6.26
C PRO A 128 -14.82 -1.70 4.89
N PRO A 129 -14.26 -2.58 4.04
CA PRO A 129 -14.84 -2.86 2.72
C PRO A 129 -16.20 -3.57 2.81
N LYS A 130 -16.47 -4.26 3.91
CA LYS A 130 -17.77 -4.87 4.25
C LYS A 130 -18.13 -4.51 5.68
N ASP A 131 -19.42 -4.28 5.92
CA ASP A 131 -19.92 -3.97 7.27
C ASP A 131 -20.01 -5.23 8.14
N THR A 132 -20.19 -6.41 7.54
CA THR A 132 -20.27 -7.71 8.22
C THR A 132 -19.26 -8.72 7.68
N ILE A 133 -18.88 -9.65 8.54
CA ILE A 133 -17.99 -10.79 8.25
C ILE A 133 -18.65 -12.06 8.77
N GLU A 134 -18.76 -13.07 7.92
CA GLU A 134 -19.35 -14.37 8.24
C GLU A 134 -18.34 -15.24 9.03
N ILE A 135 -18.74 -15.71 10.21
CA ILE A 135 -17.96 -16.58 11.10
C ILE A 135 -18.89 -17.69 11.61
N ASP A 136 -18.63 -18.95 11.24
CA ASP A 136 -19.42 -20.13 11.65
C ASP A 136 -20.94 -19.97 11.48
N ASP A 137 -21.36 -19.53 10.29
CA ASP A 137 -22.74 -19.24 9.88
C ASP A 137 -23.40 -18.01 10.56
N GLU A 138 -22.64 -17.22 11.32
CA GLU A 138 -23.10 -15.96 11.93
C GLU A 138 -22.48 -14.75 11.22
N ASP A 139 -23.31 -13.75 10.90
CA ASP A 139 -22.85 -12.48 10.34
C ASP A 139 -22.50 -11.50 11.47
N LEU A 140 -21.21 -11.32 11.74
CA LEU A 140 -20.74 -10.42 12.77
C LEU A 140 -20.38 -9.05 12.18
N THR A 141 -20.78 -7.97 12.85
CA THR A 141 -20.47 -6.61 12.41
C THR A 141 -18.98 -6.29 12.62
N SER A 142 -18.41 -5.50 11.73
CA SER A 142 -17.02 -5.04 11.86
C SER A 142 -16.81 -4.26 13.16
N ASP A 143 -17.77 -3.43 13.57
CA ASP A 143 -17.72 -2.69 14.84
C ASP A 143 -17.62 -3.63 16.05
N PHE A 144 -18.39 -4.73 16.03
CA PHE A 144 -18.29 -5.76 17.06
C PHE A 144 -16.90 -6.41 17.07
N LEU A 145 -16.37 -6.82 15.91
CA LEU A 145 -15.05 -7.44 15.82
C LEU A 145 -13.92 -6.50 16.29
N ILE A 146 -14.02 -5.20 15.98
CA ILE A 146 -13.11 -4.17 16.51
C ILE A 146 -13.22 -4.09 18.04
N SER A 147 -14.45 -4.15 18.58
CA SER A 147 -14.65 -4.16 20.03
C SER A 147 -14.02 -5.39 20.70
N VAL A 148 -14.07 -6.56 20.05
CA VAL A 148 -13.38 -7.77 20.52
C VAL A 148 -11.86 -7.60 20.49
N LEU A 149 -11.30 -7.06 19.40
CA LEU A 149 -9.86 -6.78 19.31
C LEU A 149 -9.37 -5.83 20.42
N ASN A 150 -10.18 -4.84 20.78
CA ASN A 150 -9.85 -3.85 21.81
C ASN A 150 -10.21 -4.28 23.24
N SER A 151 -10.91 -5.40 23.42
CA SER A 151 -11.33 -5.89 24.73
C SER A 151 -10.16 -6.51 25.51
N GLU A 152 -10.16 -6.33 26.83
CA GLU A 152 -9.30 -7.07 27.76
C GLU A 152 -9.81 -8.50 27.98
N GLU A 153 -11.10 -8.76 27.73
CA GLU A 153 -11.74 -10.08 27.84
C GLU A 153 -12.38 -10.46 26.48
N PRO A 154 -11.58 -10.58 25.40
CA PRO A 154 -12.10 -10.78 24.04
C PRO A 154 -12.93 -12.06 23.92
N LYS A 155 -12.53 -13.11 24.66
CA LYS A 155 -13.18 -14.41 24.65
C LYS A 155 -14.59 -14.34 25.21
N SER A 156 -14.76 -13.75 26.39
CA SER A 156 -16.08 -13.63 27.03
C SER A 156 -17.05 -12.82 26.18
N LEU A 157 -16.57 -11.72 25.58
CA LEU A 157 -17.39 -10.90 24.68
C LEU A 157 -17.84 -11.68 23.43
N MET A 158 -16.93 -12.46 22.84
CA MET A 158 -17.24 -13.28 21.67
C MET A 158 -18.20 -14.43 22.02
N GLU A 159 -17.97 -15.13 23.14
CA GLU A 159 -18.84 -16.22 23.62
C GLU A 159 -20.27 -15.72 23.96
N GLU A 160 -20.42 -14.49 24.45
CA GLU A 160 -21.71 -13.86 24.69
C GLU A 160 -22.49 -13.62 23.39
N GLU A 161 -21.82 -13.14 22.35
CA GLU A 161 -22.44 -12.84 21.05
C GLU A 161 -22.82 -14.12 20.29
N ILE A 162 -21.92 -15.12 20.21
CA ILE A 162 -22.15 -16.33 19.40
C ILE A 162 -22.80 -17.48 20.18
N GLY A 163 -22.86 -17.41 21.51
CA GLY A 163 -23.46 -18.44 22.37
C GLY A 163 -22.74 -19.80 22.37
N LYS A 164 -21.50 -19.85 21.88
CA LYS A 164 -20.66 -21.06 21.80
C LYS A 164 -19.35 -20.81 22.53
N GLY A 165 -18.85 -21.84 23.23
CA GLY A 165 -17.54 -21.78 23.87
C GLY A 165 -16.41 -21.74 22.83
N ILE A 166 -15.39 -20.92 23.08
CA ILE A 166 -14.24 -20.76 22.18
C ILE A 166 -13.05 -21.52 22.74
N GLU A 167 -12.35 -22.32 21.94
CA GLU A 167 -11.19 -23.09 22.42
C GLU A 167 -9.88 -22.29 22.41
N LEU A 168 -9.81 -21.24 21.58
CA LEU A 168 -8.64 -20.36 21.50
C LEU A 168 -8.38 -19.61 22.81
N ASP A 169 -7.11 -19.32 23.07
CA ASP A 169 -6.76 -18.33 24.08
C ASP A 169 -7.06 -16.89 23.58
N GLU A 170 -6.96 -15.91 24.46
CA GLU A 170 -7.30 -14.51 24.13
C GLU A 170 -6.42 -13.92 23.03
N THR A 171 -5.14 -14.30 22.99
CA THR A 171 -4.18 -13.79 22.01
C THR A 171 -4.42 -14.44 20.65
N GLU A 172 -4.63 -15.76 20.64
CA GLU A 172 -4.98 -16.51 19.44
C GLU A 172 -6.32 -16.05 18.86
N LEU A 173 -7.32 -15.78 19.71
CA LEU A 173 -8.61 -15.24 19.27
C LEU A 173 -8.46 -13.88 18.59
N LYS A 174 -7.71 -12.95 19.19
CA LYS A 174 -7.43 -11.65 18.55
C LYS A 174 -6.65 -11.82 17.23
N GLY A 175 -5.69 -12.75 17.20
CA GLY A 175 -4.97 -13.12 15.98
C GLY A 175 -5.89 -13.65 14.88
N ALA A 176 -6.84 -14.52 15.23
CA ALA A 176 -7.81 -15.08 14.31
C ALA A 176 -8.76 -14.02 13.74
N ILE A 177 -9.34 -13.18 14.61
CA ILE A 177 -10.21 -12.07 14.20
C ILE A 177 -9.45 -11.10 13.29
N PHE A 178 -8.22 -10.74 13.66
CA PHE A 178 -7.38 -9.91 12.82
C PHE A 178 -7.13 -10.54 11.44
N GLY A 179 -6.82 -11.84 11.39
CA GLY A 179 -6.63 -12.55 10.12
C GLY A 179 -7.86 -12.52 9.22
N LEU A 180 -9.06 -12.70 9.80
CA LEU A 180 -10.33 -12.62 9.07
C LEU A 180 -10.58 -11.21 8.52
N MET A 181 -10.44 -10.19 9.37
CA MET A 181 -10.62 -8.80 8.95
C MET A 181 -9.58 -8.37 7.90
N PHE A 182 -8.33 -8.84 8.04
CA PHE A 182 -7.28 -8.59 7.06
C PHE A 182 -7.58 -9.25 5.71
N ASN A 183 -8.15 -10.46 5.70
CA ASN A 183 -8.57 -11.11 4.47
C ASN A 183 -9.58 -10.25 3.70
N GLU A 184 -10.55 -9.63 4.38
CA GLU A 184 -11.50 -8.71 3.74
C GLU A 184 -10.82 -7.47 3.13
N VAL A 185 -9.81 -6.92 3.81
CA VAL A 185 -8.98 -5.83 3.26
C VAL A 185 -8.26 -6.29 1.99
N MET A 186 -7.69 -7.49 1.98
CA MET A 186 -6.95 -8.04 0.84
C MET A 186 -7.86 -8.39 -0.35
N GLN A 187 -9.09 -8.81 -0.08
CA GLN A 187 -10.11 -9.05 -1.12
C GLN A 187 -10.63 -7.76 -1.76
N SER A 188 -10.34 -6.59 -1.19
CA SER A 188 -10.65 -5.28 -1.76
C SER A 188 -9.38 -4.51 -2.12
N PRO A 189 -8.75 -4.75 -3.29
CA PRO A 189 -7.45 -4.14 -3.59
C PRO A 189 -7.49 -2.60 -3.71
N ILE A 190 -8.65 -2.02 -4.06
CA ILE A 190 -8.84 -0.56 -4.05
C ILE A 190 -8.77 -0.04 -2.61
N TYR A 191 -9.40 -0.75 -1.67
CA TYR A 191 -9.39 -0.41 -0.26
C TYR A 191 -7.99 -0.55 0.31
N PHE A 192 -7.33 -1.69 0.11
CA PHE A 192 -5.94 -1.92 0.51
C PHE A 192 -5.02 -0.80 0.01
N PHE A 193 -5.11 -0.46 -1.28
CA PHE A 193 -4.28 0.61 -1.86
C PHE A 193 -4.59 1.98 -1.24
N LYS A 194 -5.87 2.30 -1.01
CA LYS A 194 -6.29 3.55 -0.35
C LYS A 194 -5.68 3.63 1.05
N GLN A 195 -5.76 2.56 1.83
CA GLN A 195 -5.26 2.50 3.20
C GLN A 195 -3.73 2.53 3.27
N TYR A 196 -3.05 1.82 2.38
CA TYR A 196 -1.60 1.91 2.20
C TYR A 196 -1.14 3.35 1.89
N LYS A 197 -1.87 4.05 1.03
CA LYS A 197 -1.58 5.45 0.69
C LYS A 197 -1.85 6.41 1.85
N ASN A 198 -2.87 6.13 2.66
CA ASN A 198 -3.21 6.91 3.85
C ASN A 198 -2.21 6.73 5.01
N GLY A 199 -1.37 5.69 4.96
CA GLY A 199 -0.40 5.37 6.01
C GLY A 199 -0.87 4.32 7.00
N ASN A 200 -2.10 3.81 6.85
CA ASN A 200 -2.68 2.80 7.74
C ASN A 200 -2.14 1.39 7.48
N ILE A 201 -1.37 1.22 6.39
CA ILE A 201 -0.59 0.01 6.12
C ILE A 201 0.85 0.42 5.83
N LEU A 202 1.76 -0.10 6.64
CA LEU A 202 3.21 -0.02 6.42
C LEU A 202 3.70 -1.38 5.94
N ILE A 203 4.46 -1.40 4.85
CA ILE A 203 5.06 -2.62 4.29
C ILE A 203 6.57 -2.49 4.33
N TYR A 204 7.23 -3.43 5.00
CA TYR A 204 8.67 -3.44 5.23
C TYR A 204 9.31 -4.75 4.72
N PRO A 205 10.47 -4.69 4.04
CA PRO A 205 11.12 -3.48 3.53
C PRO A 205 10.29 -2.80 2.43
N GLU A 206 10.31 -1.47 2.41
CA GLU A 206 9.62 -0.67 1.41
C GLU A 206 10.43 -0.62 0.11
N THR A 207 9.99 -1.40 -0.87
CA THR A 207 10.68 -1.56 -2.16
C THR A 207 10.17 -0.57 -3.22
N ALA A 208 10.76 -0.62 -4.42
CA ALA A 208 10.48 0.34 -5.49
C ALA A 208 9.00 0.34 -5.92
N ILE A 209 8.35 -0.84 -5.97
CA ILE A 209 6.94 -0.94 -6.33
C ILE A 209 6.05 -0.20 -5.34
N PHE A 210 6.28 -0.39 -4.04
CA PHE A 210 5.51 0.21 -2.96
C PHE A 210 5.70 1.72 -2.90
N LYS A 211 6.94 2.19 -3.09
CA LYS A 211 7.24 3.63 -3.27
C LYS A 211 6.51 4.21 -4.47
N ALA A 212 6.53 3.53 -5.62
CA ALA A 212 5.87 4.00 -6.83
C ALA A 212 4.35 4.10 -6.66
N ILE A 213 3.75 3.07 -6.04
CA ILE A 213 2.32 2.95 -5.77
C ILE A 213 1.78 4.16 -4.99
N LYS A 214 2.52 4.69 -4.00
CA LYS A 214 2.11 5.90 -3.24
C LYS A 214 1.81 7.12 -4.13
N TYR A 215 2.55 7.28 -5.22
CA TYR A 215 2.40 8.41 -6.14
C TYR A 215 1.33 8.21 -7.22
N ILE A 216 0.83 6.99 -7.41
CA ILE A 216 -0.21 6.72 -8.40
C ILE A 216 -1.53 7.33 -7.91
N PRO A 217 -2.24 8.15 -8.73
CA PRO A 217 -3.54 8.66 -8.35
C PRO A 217 -4.58 7.53 -8.31
N LEU A 218 -5.46 7.53 -7.31
CA LEU A 218 -6.47 6.48 -7.08
C LEU A 218 -7.37 6.23 -8.30
N GLY A 219 -7.68 7.27 -9.08
CA GLY A 219 -8.44 7.14 -10.31
C GLY A 219 -7.81 6.18 -11.32
N PHE A 220 -6.48 6.20 -11.47
CA PHE A 220 -5.78 5.29 -12.38
C PHE A 220 -5.85 3.85 -11.90
N VAL A 221 -5.70 3.61 -10.60
CA VAL A 221 -5.81 2.28 -9.99
C VAL A 221 -7.23 1.73 -10.20
N LYS A 222 -8.25 2.53 -9.86
CA LYS A 222 -9.65 2.17 -10.04
C LYS A 222 -9.96 1.81 -11.49
N SER A 223 -9.53 2.64 -12.45
CA SER A 223 -9.74 2.39 -13.87
C SER A 223 -8.98 1.15 -14.38
N ALA A 224 -7.76 0.91 -13.89
CA ALA A 224 -6.99 -0.29 -14.25
C ALA A 224 -7.69 -1.57 -13.75
N MET A 225 -8.16 -1.56 -12.51
CA MET A 225 -8.88 -2.69 -11.92
C MET A 225 -10.21 -2.95 -12.61
N GLN A 226 -11.01 -1.92 -12.88
CA GLN A 226 -12.28 -2.05 -13.61
C GLN A 226 -12.09 -2.72 -14.97
N LYS A 227 -11.02 -2.37 -15.71
CA LYS A 227 -10.68 -3.00 -16.99
C LYS A 227 -10.26 -4.47 -16.87
N VAL A 228 -9.67 -4.87 -15.74
CA VAL A 228 -9.32 -6.27 -15.50
C VAL A 228 -10.58 -7.05 -15.17
N MET A 229 -11.43 -6.55 -14.29
CA MET A 229 -12.69 -7.20 -13.88
C MET A 229 -13.64 -7.39 -15.07
N SER A 230 -13.82 -6.35 -15.90
CA SER A 230 -14.70 -6.45 -17.08
C SER A 230 -14.24 -7.52 -18.07
N LYS A 231 -12.93 -7.77 -18.18
CA LYS A 231 -12.37 -8.83 -19.04
C LYS A 231 -12.51 -10.22 -18.44
N VAL A 232 -12.63 -10.32 -17.12
CA VAL A 232 -12.88 -11.60 -16.44
C VAL A 232 -14.35 -11.97 -16.60
N GLU A 233 -15.26 -11.01 -16.39
CA GLU A 233 -16.70 -11.21 -16.61
C GLU A 233 -17.02 -11.64 -18.04
N GLU A 234 -16.45 -10.97 -19.05
CA GLU A 234 -16.61 -11.33 -20.48
C GLU A 234 -16.15 -12.77 -20.82
N LYS A 235 -15.23 -13.34 -20.04
CA LYS A 235 -14.73 -14.71 -20.24
C LYS A 235 -15.55 -15.78 -19.50
N ILE A 236 -16.35 -15.40 -18.52
CA ILE A 236 -17.17 -16.33 -17.71
C ILE A 236 -18.57 -16.48 -18.29
N ASP A 237 -19.08 -15.49 -19.04
CA ASP A 237 -20.36 -15.56 -19.78
C ASP A 237 -20.32 -16.39 -21.08
N ILE A 238 -19.52 -17.47 -21.12
CA ILE A 238 -19.41 -18.45 -22.22
C ILE A 238 -19.76 -19.85 -21.69
#